data_AF-A0A699QY09-F1
#
_entry.id   AF-A0A699QY09-F1
#
_cell.length_a   1.000
_cell.length_b   1.000
_cell.length_c   1.000
_cell.angle_alpha   90.00
_cell.angle_beta   90.00
_cell.angle_gamma   90.00
#
_symmetry.space_group_name_H-M   'P 1'
#
loop_
_entity.id
_entity.type
_entity.pdbx_description
1 polymer ?
#
loop_
_entity_poly.entity_id
_entity_poly.type
_entity_poly.pdbx_seq_one_letter_code
_entity_poly.pdbx_strand_id
1 'polypeptide(L)'
;MRQRRWLELLKDYDTNIQYHPGKADVVADALNQKSGMIACFNFKILHDLERLDVELCVRDSGGYWASMRIESNLMLQIKEAQKDDDKLWAIVQNVEDGKHTEFSVDDDGVV
;
A
#
# COMPACT_ATOMS: atom_id res chain seq x y z
N MET A 1 7.14 37.57 -26.93
CA MET A 1 5.94 38.11 -26.23
C MET A 1 5.73 37.57 -24.80
N ARG A 2 6.49 36.59 -24.27
CA ARG A 2 6.33 36.15 -22.86
C ARG A 2 7.00 37.06 -21.84
N GLN A 3 8.18 37.61 -22.15
CA GLN A 3 8.96 38.44 -21.22
C GLN A 3 8.23 39.72 -20.76
N ARG A 4 7.46 40.38 -21.63
CA ARG A 4 6.72 41.61 -21.26
C ARG A 4 5.61 41.36 -20.23
N ARG A 5 4.92 40.21 -20.32
CA ARG A 5 3.85 39.85 -19.38
C ARG A 5 4.38 39.55 -17.96
N TRP A 6 5.60 39.04 -17.84
CA TRP A 6 6.24 38.82 -16.54
C TRP A 6 6.59 40.13 -15.85
N LEU A 7 7.02 41.14 -16.61
CA LEU A 7 7.34 42.46 -16.07
C LEU A 7 6.11 43.22 -15.56
N GLU A 8 4.95 43.04 -16.21
CA GLU A 8 3.67 43.58 -15.74
C GLU A 8 3.29 42.98 -14.38
N LEU A 9 3.37 41.65 -14.23
CA LEU A 9 3.08 40.96 -12.97
C LEU A 9 4.03 41.37 -11.84
N LEU A 10 5.33 41.48 -12.14
CA LEU A 10 6.34 41.90 -11.15
C LEU A 10 6.13 43.32 -10.61
N LYS A 11 5.40 44.17 -11.35
CA LYS A 11 5.11 45.54 -10.92
C LYS A 11 4.10 45.61 -9.77
N ASP A 12 3.22 44.61 -9.66
CA ASP A 12 2.16 44.56 -8.65
C ASP A 12 2.64 43.94 -7.32
N TYR A 13 3.83 43.35 -7.30
CA TYR A 13 4.46 42.81 -6.11
C TYR A 13 5.59 43.74 -5.64
N ASP A 14 5.53 44.22 -4.40
CA ASP A 14 6.63 44.99 -3.77
C ASP A 14 7.77 44.04 -3.36
N THR A 15 8.39 43.41 -4.35
CA THR A 15 9.41 42.39 -4.15
C THR A 15 10.74 42.84 -4.73
N ASN A 16 11.74 42.97 -3.87
CA ASN A 16 13.12 43.19 -4.29
C ASN A 16 13.74 41.84 -4.70
N ILE A 17 14.08 41.66 -5.98
CA ILE A 17 14.66 40.41 -6.49
C ILE A 17 16.10 40.29 -5.96
N GLN A 18 16.28 39.57 -4.86
CA GLN A 18 17.60 39.25 -4.34
C GLN A 18 18.09 37.93 -4.96
N TYR A 19 18.99 38.05 -5.92
CA TYR A 19 19.64 36.88 -6.52
C TYR A 19 20.80 36.41 -5.63
N HIS A 20 20.69 35.17 -5.13
CA HIS A 20 21.72 34.52 -4.32
C HIS A 20 22.29 33.33 -5.09
N PRO A 21 23.36 33.51 -5.89
CA PRO A 21 23.98 32.43 -6.64
C PRO A 21 24.44 31.33 -5.66
N GLY A 22 23.95 30.10 -5.88
CA GLY A 22 24.20 28.95 -5.00
C GLY A 22 23.05 28.57 -4.06
N LYS A 23 22.08 29.43 -3.78
CA LYS A 23 20.85 29.05 -3.03
C LYS A 23 19.67 28.76 -3.95
N ALA A 24 19.55 29.48 -5.07
CA ALA A 24 18.47 29.27 -6.03
C ALA A 24 18.59 27.91 -6.73
N ASP A 25 19.81 27.52 -7.09
CA ASP A 25 20.05 26.27 -7.83
C ASP A 25 19.87 25.04 -6.95
N VAL A 26 20.16 25.12 -5.65
CA VAL A 26 19.97 23.98 -4.71
C VAL A 26 18.50 23.60 -4.60
N VAL A 27 17.60 24.58 -4.55
CA VAL A 27 16.15 24.32 -4.50
C VAL A 27 15.66 23.79 -5.85
N ALA A 28 16.13 24.37 -6.96
CA ALA A 28 15.78 23.90 -8.30
C ALA A 28 16.27 22.47 -8.55
N ASP A 29 17.51 22.14 -8.15
CA ASP A 29 18.11 20.81 -8.27
C ASP A 29 17.40 19.80 -7.37
N ALA A 30 17.08 20.15 -6.13
CA ALA A 30 16.32 19.27 -5.23
C ALA A 30 14.92 18.96 -5.78
N LEU A 31 14.25 19.96 -6.37
CA LEU A 31 12.95 19.78 -7.02
C LEU A 31 13.05 18.95 -8.30
N ASN A 32 14.07 19.21 -9.13
CA ASN A 32 14.31 18.47 -10.37
C ASN A 32 14.66 17.00 -10.08
N GLN A 33 15.48 16.75 -9.06
CA GLN A 33 15.79 15.40 -8.60
C GLN A 33 14.52 14.67 -8.13
N LYS A 34 13.66 15.31 -7.31
CA LYS A 34 12.40 14.73 -6.85
C LYS A 34 11.44 14.46 -8.02
N SER A 35 11.31 15.40 -8.95
CA SER A 35 10.45 15.26 -10.13
C SER A 35 10.95 14.14 -11.05
N GLY A 36 12.26 14.06 -11.28
CA GLY A 36 12.89 12.99 -12.04
C GLY A 36 12.68 11.62 -11.39
N MET A 37 12.81 11.51 -10.06
CA MET A 37 12.51 10.26 -9.35
C MET A 37 11.05 9.83 -9.54
N ILE A 38 10.09 10.75 -9.35
CA ILE A 38 8.66 10.46 -9.55
C ILE A 38 8.38 10.04 -11.01
N ALA A 39 8.96 10.74 -11.98
CA ALA A 39 8.83 10.40 -13.40
C ALA A 39 9.40 9.01 -13.72
N CYS A 40 10.56 8.66 -13.16
CA CYS A 40 11.17 7.34 -13.31
C CYS A 40 10.31 6.22 -12.68
N PHE A 41 9.69 6.46 -11.53
CA PHE A 41 8.74 5.50 -10.94
C PHE A 41 7.50 5.32 -11.80
N ASN A 42 6.92 6.41 -12.29
CA ASN A 42 5.75 6.35 -13.18
C ASN A 42 6.06 5.58 -14.47
N PHE A 43 7.25 5.76 -15.05
CA PHE A 43 7.66 5.02 -16.24
C PHE A 43 7.78 3.51 -15.98
N LYS A 44 8.38 3.11 -14.85
CA LYS A 44 8.49 1.70 -14.46
C LYS A 44 7.11 1.06 -14.23
N ILE A 45 6.25 1.76 -13.50
CA ILE A 45 4.89 1.28 -13.21
C ILE A 45 4.09 1.13 -14.52
N LEU A 46 4.16 2.11 -15.42
CA LEU A 46 3.47 2.07 -16.70
C LEU A 46 3.97 0.91 -17.59
N HIS A 47 5.28 0.70 -17.65
CA HIS A 47 5.89 -0.41 -18.38
C HIS A 47 5.55 -1.79 -17.77
N ASP A 48 5.51 -1.90 -16.44
CA ASP A 48 5.09 -3.14 -15.78
C ASP A 48 3.61 -3.43 -16.00
N LEU A 49 2.74 -2.42 -16.02
CA LEU A 49 1.32 -2.57 -16.35
C LEU A 49 1.13 -3.04 -17.80
N GLU A 50 1.88 -2.46 -18.75
CA GLU A 50 1.89 -2.90 -20.16
C GLU A 50 2.37 -4.34 -20.30
N ARG A 51 3.45 -4.71 -19.60
CA ARG A 51 3.98 -6.09 -19.60
C ARG A 51 3.01 -7.10 -19.01
N LEU A 52 2.19 -6.70 -18.05
CA LEU A 52 1.19 -7.54 -17.40
C LEU A 52 -0.17 -7.53 -18.11
N ASP A 53 -0.29 -6.82 -19.24
CA ASP A 53 -1.55 -6.64 -19.99
C ASP A 53 -2.69 -6.08 -19.11
N VAL A 54 -2.33 -5.13 -18.22
CA VAL A 54 -3.27 -4.50 -17.29
C VAL A 54 -3.74 -3.17 -17.85
N GLU A 55 -5.03 -3.09 -18.21
CA GLU A 55 -5.66 -1.88 -18.68
C GLU A 55 -6.02 -0.92 -17.52
N LEU A 56 -5.52 0.32 -17.57
CA LEU A 56 -5.84 1.35 -16.57
C LEU A 56 -7.11 2.13 -16.98
N CYS A 57 -8.26 1.72 -16.44
CA CYS A 57 -9.51 2.48 -16.60
C CYS A 57 -9.58 3.68 -15.65
N VAL A 58 -9.45 4.90 -16.20
CA VAL A 58 -9.67 6.15 -15.44
C VAL A 58 -11.18 6.37 -15.27
N ARG A 59 -11.63 6.41 -14.01
CA ARG A 59 -13.05 6.47 -13.63
C ARG A 59 -13.64 7.86 -13.86
N ASP A 60 -14.20 8.11 -15.04
CA ASP A 60 -15.09 9.26 -15.29
C ASP A 60 -16.51 8.87 -15.73
N SER A 61 -16.91 7.60 -15.56
CA SER A 61 -18.30 7.19 -15.78
C SER A 61 -18.78 6.21 -14.71
N GLY A 62 -20.01 6.40 -14.24
CA GLY A 62 -20.62 5.74 -13.08
C GLY A 62 -20.83 4.22 -13.21
N GLY A 63 -19.74 3.46 -13.30
CA GLY A 63 -19.76 2.00 -13.20
C GLY A 63 -19.88 1.54 -11.74
N TYR A 64 -20.85 0.66 -11.47
CA TYR A 64 -20.93 -0.04 -10.19
C TYR A 64 -19.74 -0.98 -10.03
N TRP A 65 -19.02 -0.82 -8.91
CA TRP A 65 -17.94 -1.70 -8.51
C TRP A 65 -18.55 -2.88 -7.73
N ALA A 66 -18.62 -4.05 -8.35
CA ALA A 66 -18.83 -5.29 -7.61
C ALA A 66 -17.47 -5.79 -7.13
N SER A 67 -17.22 -5.72 -5.82
CA SER A 67 -16.03 -6.31 -5.21
C SER A 67 -16.40 -7.67 -4.62
N MET A 68 -15.77 -8.74 -5.10
CA MET A 68 -15.88 -10.06 -4.50
C MET A 68 -14.79 -10.20 -3.44
N ARG A 69 -15.18 -10.38 -2.18
CA ARG A 69 -14.25 -10.76 -1.11
C ARG A 69 -14.25 -12.27 -1.01
N ILE A 70 -13.10 -12.88 -1.28
CA ILE A 70 -12.86 -14.29 -1.02
C ILE A 70 -12.20 -14.36 0.36
N GLU A 71 -12.95 -14.78 1.37
CA GLU A 71 -12.40 -15.08 2.70
C GLU A 71 -11.99 -16.55 2.74
N SER A 72 -10.78 -16.80 3.27
CA SER A 72 -10.28 -18.16 3.45
C SER A 72 -11.06 -18.85 4.57
N ASN A 73 -11.57 -20.05 4.30
CA ASN A 73 -12.19 -20.92 5.30
C ASN A 73 -11.18 -21.86 5.98
N LEU A 74 -9.87 -21.64 5.79
CA LEU A 74 -8.82 -22.52 6.28
C LEU A 74 -8.92 -22.76 7.79
N MET A 75 -9.25 -21.74 8.58
CA MET A 75 -9.43 -21.89 10.02
C MET A 75 -10.57 -22.85 10.36
N LEU A 76 -11.72 -22.74 9.69
CA LEU A 76 -12.84 -23.66 9.87
C LEU A 76 -12.45 -25.09 9.47
N GLN A 77 -11.71 -25.25 8.37
CA GLN A 77 -11.24 -26.56 7.93
C GLN A 77 -10.28 -27.20 8.93
N ILE A 78 -9.36 -26.41 9.52
CA ILE A 78 -8.47 -26.88 10.58
C ILE A 78 -9.29 -27.31 11.79
N LYS A 79 -10.22 -26.47 12.28
CA LYS A 79 -11.06 -26.78 13.43
C LYS A 79 -11.86 -28.07 13.23
N GLU A 80 -12.44 -28.26 12.05
CA GLU A 80 -13.21 -29.47 11.77
C GLU A 80 -12.32 -30.71 11.67
N ALA A 81 -11.15 -30.59 11.02
CA ALA A 81 -10.20 -31.70 10.92
C ALA A 81 -9.63 -32.11 12.29
N GLN A 82 -9.48 -31.18 13.23
CA GLN A 82 -9.01 -31.50 14.58
C GLN A 82 -10.00 -32.38 15.37
N LYS A 83 -11.31 -32.25 15.12
CA LYS A 83 -12.34 -33.04 15.84
C LYS A 83 -12.23 -34.54 15.60
N ASP A 84 -11.74 -34.93 14.43
CA ASP A 84 -11.60 -36.32 14.01
C ASP A 84 -10.18 -36.90 14.29
N ASP A 85 -9.28 -36.13 14.91
CA ASP A 85 -7.90 -36.56 15.19
C ASP A 85 -7.73 -37.10 16.62
N ASP A 86 -7.61 -38.42 16.74
CA ASP A 86 -7.41 -39.13 18.02
C ASP A 86 -6.17 -38.67 18.81
N LYS A 87 -5.12 -38.20 18.12
CA LYS A 87 -3.89 -37.74 18.80
C LYS A 87 -4.09 -36.38 19.43
N LEU A 88 -4.86 -35.49 18.78
CA LEU A 88 -5.19 -34.19 19.33
C LEU A 88 -6.15 -34.33 20.52
N TRP A 89 -7.10 -35.26 20.46
CA TRP A 89 -7.93 -35.61 21.61
C TRP A 89 -7.12 -36.05 22.85
N ALA A 90 -6.06 -36.82 22.65
CA ALA A 90 -5.17 -37.19 23.76
C ALA A 90 -4.46 -35.97 24.35
N ILE A 91 -4.15 -34.94 23.55
CA ILE A 91 -3.54 -33.69 24.01
C ILE A 91 -4.57 -32.85 24.78
N VAL A 92 -5.82 -32.73 24.28
CA VAL A 92 -6.92 -32.06 25.00
C VAL A 92 -7.09 -32.66 26.40
N GLN A 93 -7.14 -33.99 26.50
CA GLN A 93 -7.30 -34.67 27.79
C GLN A 93 -6.14 -34.40 28.75
N ASN A 94 -4.90 -34.33 28.23
CA ASN A 94 -3.74 -34.01 29.05
C ASN A 94 -3.78 -32.56 29.58
N VAL A 95 -4.28 -31.61 28.78
CA VAL A 95 -4.47 -30.22 29.18
C VAL A 95 -5.56 -30.12 30.27
N GLU A 96 -6.68 -30.82 30.12
CA GLU A 96 -7.74 -30.89 31.14
C GLU A 96 -7.26 -31.54 32.45
N ASP A 97 -6.44 -32.59 32.35
CA ASP A 97 -5.83 -33.28 33.49
C ASP A 97 -4.71 -32.46 34.16
N GLY A 98 -4.38 -31.27 33.63
CA GLY A 98 -3.32 -30.39 34.14
C GLY A 98 -1.91 -30.94 33.97
N LYS A 99 -1.70 -31.87 33.04
CA LYS A 99 -0.41 -32.54 32.78
C LYS A 99 0.22 -31.98 31.51
N HIS A 100 1.37 -31.30 31.67
CA HIS A 100 2.20 -30.71 30.60
C HIS A 100 1.47 -29.65 29.75
N THR A 101 1.77 -28.36 29.92
CA THR A 101 1.05 -27.31 29.15
C THR A 101 1.99 -26.37 28.40
N GLU A 102 2.43 -26.82 27.22
CA GLU A 102 2.82 -25.92 26.11
C GLU A 102 1.61 -25.57 25.22
N PHE A 103 0.50 -26.30 25.37
CA PHE A 103 -0.72 -26.16 24.57
C PHE A 103 -1.89 -25.63 25.42
N SER A 104 -2.83 -24.95 24.76
CA SER A 104 -4.06 -24.41 25.37
C SER A 104 -5.25 -24.75 24.48
N VAL A 105 -6.35 -25.20 25.08
CA VAL A 105 -7.59 -25.49 24.35
C VAL A 105 -8.42 -24.20 24.24
N ASP A 106 -8.95 -23.92 23.05
CA ASP A 106 -9.80 -22.75 22.80
C ASP A 106 -11.27 -23.00 23.18
N ASP A 107 -12.13 -21.98 23.05
CA ASP A 107 -13.56 -22.06 23.38
C ASP A 107 -14.34 -23.06 22.49
N ASP A 108 -13.78 -23.47 21.35
CA ASP A 108 -14.37 -24.45 20.43
C ASP A 108 -13.91 -25.90 20.74
N GLY A 109 -13.12 -26.09 21.79
CA GLY A 109 -12.64 -27.41 22.23
C GLY A 109 -11.52 -27.99 21.36
N VAL A 110 -10.83 -27.15 20.58
CA VAL A 110 -9.68 -27.53 19.76
C VAL A 110 -8.38 -27.01 20.38
N VAL A 111 -7.25 -27.64 20.02
CA VAL A 111 -5.90 -27.32 20.54
C VAL A 111 -5.23 -26.24 19.70
#